data_AF-F9QD98-F1
#
_entry.id   AF-F9QD98-F1
#
_cell.length_a   1.000
_cell.length_b   1.000
_cell.length_c   1.000
_cell.angle_alpha   90.00
_cell.angle_beta   90.00
_cell.angle_gamma   90.00
#
_symmetry.space_group_name_H-M   'P 1'
#
loop_
_entity.id
_entity.type
_entity.pdbx_description
1 polymer ?
#
loop_
_entity_poly.entity_id
_entity_poly.type
_entity_poly.pdbx_seq_one_letter_code
_entity_poly.pdbx_strand_id
1 'polypeptide(L)' 'MTVKIYGDSIKVSQFLKKIQETSTGGESKNFLKVNKVVINGNEAKGRSSKIKPGDIVWVNDSLFKIESEQ' A
#
# COMPACT_ATOMS: atom_id res chain seq x y z
N MET A 1 -0.38 12.32 -1.60
CA MET A 1 1.05 12.04 -1.93
C MET A 1 1.10 11.08 -3.11
N THR A 2 2.16 11.08 -3.90
CA THR A 2 2.27 10.19 -5.08
C THR A 2 3.43 9.23 -4.90
N VAL A 3 3.19 7.93 -5.09
CA VAL A 3 4.18 6.87 -4.93
C VAL A 3 4.36 6.17 -6.26
N LYS A 4 5.59 6.25 -6.78
CA LYS A 4 5.96 5.55 -8.00
C LYS A 4 6.36 4.10 -7.70
N ILE A 5 5.89 3.16 -8.51
CA ILE A 5 6.21 1.74 -8.39
C ILE A 5 6.76 1.21 -9.71
N TYR A 6 7.73 0.31 -9.63
CA TYR A 6 8.25 -0.38 -10.81
C TYR A 6 7.43 -1.65 -11.08
N GLY A 7 7.11 -1.87 -12.36
CA GLY A 7 6.32 -3.02 -12.83
C GLY A 7 4.80 -2.86 -12.66
N ASP A 8 4.06 -3.92 -12.99
CA ASP A 8 2.60 -3.85 -13.11
C ASP A 8 1.84 -3.80 -11.78
N SER A 9 2.49 -4.20 -10.67
CA SER A 9 1.86 -4.15 -9.34
C SER A 9 2.88 -4.24 -8.21
N ILE A 10 2.54 -3.63 -7.06
CA ILE A 10 3.25 -3.76 -5.79
C ILE A 10 2.35 -4.45 -4.75
N LYS A 11 2.93 -5.20 -3.81
CA LYS A 11 2.16 -5.75 -2.68
C LYS A 11 1.98 -4.69 -1.59
N VAL A 12 0.88 -4.74 -0.83
CA VAL A 12 0.64 -3.85 0.31
C VAL A 12 1.82 -3.84 1.30
N SER A 13 2.41 -5.00 1.62
CA SER A 13 3.59 -5.03 2.50
C SER A 13 4.80 -4.26 1.95
N GLN A 14 5.02 -4.32 0.65
CA GLN A 14 6.11 -3.61 -0.02
C GLN A 14 5.79 -2.11 -0.08
N PHE A 15 4.53 -1.76 -0.34
CA PHE A 15 4.06 -0.39 -0.34
C PHE A 15 4.21 0.26 1.04
N LEU A 16 3.71 -0.38 2.11
CA LEU A 16 3.85 0.09 3.49
C LEU A 16 5.30 0.30 3.89
N LYS A 17 6.21 -0.57 3.45
CA LYS A 17 7.65 -0.39 3.64
C LYS A 17 8.19 0.81 2.86
N LYS A 18 7.75 1.00 1.61
CA LYS A 18 8.18 2.12 0.75
C LYS A 18 7.77 3.48 1.32
N ILE A 19 6.59 3.56 1.95
CA ILE A 19 6.13 4.76 2.65
C ILE A 19 6.63 4.85 4.10
N GLN A 20 7.51 3.93 4.52
CA GLN A 20 8.12 3.89 5.86
C GLN A 20 7.14 3.69 7.03
N GLU A 21 5.92 3.23 6.77
CA GLU A 21 4.94 2.89 7.81
C GLU A 21 5.29 1.58 8.54
N THR A 22 6.06 0.70 7.89
CA THR A 22 6.53 -0.56 8.48
C THR A 22 7.98 -0.81 8.12
N SER A 23 8.76 -1.35 9.06
CA SER A 23 10.19 -1.65 8.84
C SER A 23 10.36 -3.01 8.16
N THR A 24 9.47 -3.96 8.45
CA THR A 24 9.52 -5.32 7.88
C THR A 24 8.19 -5.77 7.26
N GLY A 25 8.25 -6.72 6.31
CA GLY A 25 7.04 -7.33 5.75
C GLY A 25 6.24 -8.20 6.73
N GLY A 26 6.86 -8.56 7.87
CA GLY A 26 6.20 -9.22 9.00
C GLY A 26 5.28 -8.25 9.74
N GLU A 27 5.79 -7.05 10.04
CA GLU A 27 5.04 -5.99 10.71
C GLU A 27 3.82 -5.53 9.92
N SER A 28 3.88 -5.56 8.58
CA SER A 28 2.72 -5.22 7.74
C SER A 28 1.47 -6.04 8.06
N LYS A 29 1.61 -7.29 8.56
CA LYS A 29 0.45 -8.08 9.00
C LYS A 29 -0.20 -7.48 10.24
N ASN A 30 0.61 -7.04 11.20
CA ASN A 30 0.12 -6.47 12.44
C ASN A 30 -0.41 -5.04 12.21
N PHE A 31 0.27 -4.29 11.35
CA PHE A 31 -0.16 -2.97 10.90
C PHE A 31 -1.59 -3.02 10.33
N LEU A 32 -1.89 -3.95 9.42
CA LEU A 32 -3.22 -4.09 8.82
C LEU A 32 -4.32 -4.55 9.80
N LYS A 33 -3.98 -5.00 11.00
CA LYS A 33 -4.96 -5.34 12.04
C LYS A 33 -5.38 -4.12 12.86
N VAL A 34 -4.49 -3.15 13.02
CA VAL A 34 -4.69 -1.98 13.88
C VAL A 34 -4.93 -0.70 13.08
N ASN A 35 -4.42 -0.65 11.84
CA ASN A 35 -4.55 0.45 10.91
C ASN A 35 -5.43 0.07 9.72
N LYS A 36 -6.13 1.07 9.18
CA LYS A 36 -7.03 0.87 8.04
C LYS A 36 -6.30 1.13 6.74
N VAL A 37 -6.33 0.17 5.83
CA VAL A 37 -5.78 0.34 4.48
C VAL A 37 -6.86 0.07 3.44
N VAL A 38 -7.18 1.08 2.63
CA VAL A 38 -8.25 1.02 1.63
C VAL A 38 -7.66 1.28 0.24
N ILE A 39 -7.88 0.37 -0.69
CA ILE A 39 -7.43 0.47 -2.07
C ILE A 39 -8.66 0.71 -2.94
N ASN A 40 -8.73 1.88 -3.56
CA ASN A 40 -9.84 2.29 -4.43
C ASN A 40 -11.23 2.06 -3.78
N GLY A 41 -11.37 2.47 -2.52
CA GLY A 41 -12.60 2.31 -1.74
C GLY A 41 -12.81 0.93 -1.08
N ASN A 42 -11.98 -0.08 -1.38
CA ASN A 42 -12.09 -1.42 -0.81
C ASN A 42 -10.98 -1.71 0.20
N GLU A 43 -11.33 -2.22 1.38
CA GLU A 43 -10.32 -2.59 2.38
C GLU A 43 -9.38 -3.69 1.86
N ALA A 44 -8.09 -3.51 2.11
CA ALA A 44 -7.08 -4.47 1.70
C ALA A 44 -7.29 -5.79 2.44
N LYS A 45 -7.58 -6.87 1.70
CA LYS A 45 -7.76 -8.23 2.24
C LYS A 45 -6.57 -8.74 3.06
N GLY A 46 -5.37 -8.19 2.86
CA GLY A 46 -4.19 -8.48 3.68
C GLY A 46 -2.90 -7.96 3.05
N ARG A 47 -1.77 -8.34 3.66
CA ARG A 47 -0.43 -7.87 3.26
C ARG A 47 -0.02 -8.26 1.83
N SER A 48 -0.66 -9.30 1.29
CA SER A 48 -0.42 -9.84 -0.06
C SER A 48 -1.33 -9.22 -1.12
N SER A 49 -2.26 -8.33 -0.74
CA SER A 49 -3.06 -7.56 -1.69
C SER A 49 -2.15 -6.80 -2.64
N LYS A 50 -2.57 -6.70 -3.89
CA LYS A 50 -1.84 -6.02 -4.95
C LYS A 50 -2.43 -4.64 -5.18
N ILE A 51 -1.54 -3.68 -5.35
CA ILE A 51 -1.81 -2.30 -5.71
C ILE A 51 -1.19 -2.10 -7.10
N LYS A 52 -1.94 -1.51 -8.02
CA LYS A 52 -1.50 -1.27 -9.40
C LYS A 52 -1.28 0.23 -9.64
N PRO A 53 -0.48 0.60 -10.64
CA PRO A 53 -0.43 1.98 -11.12
C PRO A 53 -1.84 2.49 -11.46
N GLY A 54 -2.17 3.70 -11.02
CA GLY A 54 -3.50 4.29 -11.12
C GLY A 54 -4.39 4.07 -9.89
N ASP A 55 -4.06 3.13 -9.01
CA ASP A 55 -4.82 2.93 -7.78
C ASP A 55 -4.64 4.10 -6.80
N ILE A 56 -5.69 4.33 -6.00
CA ILE A 56 -5.68 5.25 -4.87
C ILE A 56 -5.68 4.42 -3.59
N VAL A 57 -4.63 4.57 -2.80
CA VAL A 57 -4.45 3.84 -1.53
C VAL A 57 -4.57 4.82 -0.38
N TRP A 58 -5.50 4.54 0.53
CA TRP A 58 -5.61 5.20 1.81
C TRP A 58 -4.93 4.35 2.86
N VAL A 59 -4.06 4.96 3.66
CA VAL A 59 -3.47 4.35 4.85
C VAL A 59 -3.80 5.26 6.02
N ASN A 60 -4.68 4.81 6.90
CA ASN A 60 -5.32 5.63 7.92
C ASN A 60 -5.95 6.89 7.29
N ASP A 61 -5.39 8.07 7.55
CA ASP A 61 -5.84 9.36 7.01
C ASP A 61 -4.98 9.86 5.83
N SER A 62 -3.95 9.10 5.44
CA SER A 62 -3.03 9.48 4.37
C SER A 62 -3.45 8.90 3.03
N LEU A 63 -3.63 9.78 2.03
CA LEU A 63 -3.94 9.42 0.65
C LEU A 63 -2.67 9.32 -0.20
N PHE A 64 -2.50 8.17 -0.84
CA PHE A 64 -1.42 7.87 -1.78
C PHE A 64 -1.98 7.52 -3.15
N LYS A 65 -1.56 8.27 -4.17
CA LYS A 65 -1.82 7.94 -5.56
C LYS A 65 -0.65 7.12 -6.09
N ILE A 66 -0.93 6.01 -6.77
CA ILE A 66 0.09 5.10 -7.26
C ILE A 66 0.34 5.39 -8.73
N GLU A 67 1.60 5.55 -9.10
CA GLU A 67 2.00 5.81 -10.49
C GLU A 67 3.06 4.79 -10.92
N SER A 68 3.11 4.49 -12.22
CA SER A 68 4.15 3.63 -12.76
C SER A 68 5.43 4.44 -12.88
N GLU A 69 6.54 3.88 -12.40
CA GLU A 69 7.87 4.39 -12.71
C GLU A 69 8.33 3.73 -14.01
N GLN A 70 8.55 4.56 -15.04
CA GLN A 70 9.08 4.13 -16.34
C GLN A 70 10.60 3.94 -16.28
#